data_AF-A0A6I2VP42-F1
#
_entry.id   AF-A0A6I2VP42-F1
#
_cell.length_a   1.000
_cell.length_b   1.000
_cell.length_c   1.000
_cell.angle_alpha   90.00
_cell.angle_beta   90.00
_cell.angle_gamma   90.00
#
_symmetry.space_group_name_H-M   'P 1'
#
loop_
_entity.id
_entity.type
_entity.pdbx_description
1 polymer ?
#
loop_
_entity_poly.entity_id
_entity_poly.type
_entity_poly.pdbx_seq_one_letter_code
_entity_poly.pdbx_strand_id
1 'polypeptide(L)'
;MSTNSTLSADWYIDPAVYASERQTVFGDSWVHVGYDSDIPNVGDVLHESVAEIDIEIVRSSANLVATALLSRGTREAILVDSFRGMIFVALDTKNCSLIDWLDQFPTALIDLPLEKLVFHSRTIRRVKCNWKTYADNFLEGYHVPLVHPEMARDADASNYSVILGDDRRWNVHVMPPRGDSVFGMFGWLYPTFAFNVVPGGWAVERWLPRGHNEIDLYFEYFFEPGAPNLERIHAMNETVAEEDVRICEAVQRNLESGVYSEGLLSPKWEEPLLVFHEMMRELGEVSGYAPTSK
;
A
#
# COMPACT_ATOMS: atom_id res chain seq x y z
N MET A 1 -6.74 -22.01 15.50
CA MET A 1 -7.48 -22.41 14.29
C MET A 1 -7.53 -21.17 13.44
N SER A 2 -7.04 -21.21 12.19
CA SER A 2 -7.22 -20.08 11.26
C SER A 2 -8.72 -19.82 11.15
N THR A 3 -9.15 -18.63 11.58
CA THR A 3 -10.51 -18.17 11.42
C THR A 3 -10.59 -17.54 10.04
N ASN A 4 -11.44 -18.07 9.17
CA ASN A 4 -11.69 -17.49 7.85
C ASN A 4 -12.58 -16.23 7.97
N SER A 5 -12.12 -15.26 8.77
CA SER A 5 -12.83 -14.06 9.16
C SER A 5 -11.94 -12.83 9.18
N THR A 6 -12.58 -11.67 9.00
CA THR A 6 -11.91 -10.37 9.12
C THR A 6 -11.28 -10.20 10.50
N LEU A 7 -10.31 -9.30 10.65
CA LEU A 7 -9.98 -8.78 11.98
C LEU A 7 -11.26 -8.27 12.67
N SER A 8 -11.29 -8.32 14.01
CA SER A 8 -12.43 -7.75 14.73
C SER A 8 -12.38 -6.22 14.65
N ALA A 9 -13.53 -5.56 14.77
CA ALA A 9 -13.66 -4.11 14.62
C ALA A 9 -12.68 -3.32 15.51
N ASP A 10 -12.37 -3.84 16.70
CA ASP A 10 -11.40 -3.25 17.64
C ASP A 10 -10.00 -3.04 17.03
N TRP A 11 -9.56 -3.88 16.08
CA TRP A 11 -8.28 -3.72 15.39
C TRP A 11 -8.20 -2.43 14.56
N TYR A 12 -9.33 -1.89 14.13
CA TYR A 12 -9.42 -0.72 13.27
C TYR A 12 -9.69 0.56 14.06
N ILE A 13 -10.34 0.46 15.23
CA ILE A 13 -10.84 1.62 15.97
C ILE A 13 -10.06 1.94 17.24
N ASP A 14 -9.32 0.98 17.80
CA ASP A 14 -8.57 1.20 19.04
C ASP A 14 -7.21 1.88 18.78
N PRO A 15 -6.98 3.10 19.31
CA PRO A 15 -5.72 3.81 19.14
C PRO A 15 -4.49 3.04 19.64
N ALA A 16 -4.65 2.15 20.63
CA ALA A 16 -3.55 1.36 21.16
C ALA A 16 -3.11 0.24 20.18
N VAL A 17 -4.01 -0.26 19.32
CA VAL A 17 -3.62 -1.15 18.22
C VAL A 17 -2.69 -0.42 17.28
N TYR A 18 -3.10 0.77 16.82
CA TYR A 18 -2.26 1.56 15.93
C TYR A 18 -0.92 1.95 16.58
N ALA A 19 -0.90 2.28 17.87
CA ALA A 19 0.34 2.55 18.60
C ALA A 19 1.29 1.33 18.62
N SER A 20 0.75 0.11 18.70
CA SER A 20 1.52 -1.13 18.54
C SER A 20 2.02 -1.30 17.10
N GLU A 21 1.15 -1.10 16.11
CA GLU A 21 1.49 -1.23 14.68
C GLU A 21 2.60 -0.27 14.24
N ARG A 22 2.65 0.95 14.80
CA ARG A 22 3.77 1.88 14.58
C ARG A 22 5.14 1.26 14.87
N GLN A 23 5.20 0.31 15.80
CA GLN A 23 6.43 -0.42 16.15
C GLN A 23 6.54 -1.69 15.31
N THR A 24 5.54 -2.57 15.39
CA THR A 24 5.65 -3.95 14.86
C THR A 24 5.36 -4.09 13.37
N VAL A 25 4.68 -3.11 12.76
CA VAL A 25 4.45 -3.05 11.31
C VAL A 25 5.46 -2.11 10.69
N PHE A 26 5.38 -0.82 11.04
CA PHE A 26 6.15 0.22 10.36
C PHE A 26 7.58 0.34 10.85
N GLY A 27 7.85 0.03 12.12
CA GLY A 27 9.20 0.04 12.69
C GLY A 27 10.10 -1.06 12.12
N ASP A 28 9.49 -2.23 11.83
CA ASP A 28 10.18 -3.45 11.43
C ASP A 28 10.12 -3.73 9.91
N SER A 29 9.64 -2.78 9.10
CA SER A 29 9.49 -2.94 7.64
C SER A 29 10.34 -1.94 6.84
N TRP A 30 10.62 -2.30 5.60
CA TRP A 30 10.98 -1.31 4.57
C TRP A 30 9.71 -0.68 4.00
N VAL A 31 9.65 0.65 3.97
CA VAL A 31 8.50 1.43 3.52
C VAL A 31 8.91 2.32 2.35
N HIS A 32 8.15 2.26 1.26
CA HIS A 32 8.35 3.16 0.12
C HIS A 32 7.99 4.59 0.52
N VAL A 33 8.89 5.54 0.29
CA VAL A 33 8.71 6.94 0.69
C VAL A 33 8.93 7.96 -0.42
N GLY A 34 9.41 7.57 -1.60
CA GLY A 34 9.50 8.52 -2.71
C GLY A 34 10.31 7.95 -3.86
N TYR A 35 10.87 8.81 -4.69
CA TYR A 35 11.59 8.42 -5.89
C TYR A 35 12.96 9.08 -5.98
N ASP A 36 13.90 8.42 -6.66
CA ASP A 36 15.21 8.99 -6.96
C ASP A 36 15.10 10.33 -7.69
N SER A 37 14.05 10.50 -8.50
CA SER A 37 13.73 11.72 -9.24
C SER A 37 13.21 12.87 -8.37
N ASP A 38 12.77 12.62 -7.13
CA ASP A 38 12.36 13.68 -6.20
C ASP A 38 13.57 14.47 -5.68
N ILE A 39 14.77 13.86 -5.67
CA ILE A 39 16.02 14.43 -5.16
C ILE A 39 17.19 14.16 -6.11
N PRO A 40 17.16 14.61 -7.38
CA PRO A 40 18.10 14.13 -8.40
C PRO A 40 19.55 14.58 -8.20
N ASN A 41 19.80 15.65 -7.43
CA ASN A 41 21.14 16.24 -7.27
C ASN A 41 21.71 16.00 -5.87
N VAL A 42 23.04 16.00 -5.77
CA VAL A 42 23.73 15.92 -4.48
C VAL A 42 23.37 17.14 -3.62
N GLY A 43 22.94 16.87 -2.39
CA GLY A 43 22.46 17.89 -1.45
C GLY A 43 20.95 18.12 -1.48
N ASP A 44 20.23 17.54 -2.45
CA ASP A 44 18.77 17.55 -2.43
C ASP A 44 18.25 16.74 -1.24
N VAL A 45 17.14 17.21 -0.66
CA VAL A 45 16.53 16.63 0.54
C VAL A 45 15.07 16.32 0.29
N LEU A 46 14.66 15.08 0.56
CA LEU A 46 13.28 14.63 0.58
C LEU A 46 12.81 14.58 2.04
N HIS A 47 11.71 15.25 2.33
CA HIS A 47 11.05 15.22 3.64
C HIS A 47 9.76 14.41 3.52
N GLU A 48 9.63 13.37 4.33
CA GLU A 48 8.47 12.49 4.36
C GLU A 48 8.19 12.00 5.78
N SER A 49 7.21 11.11 5.94
CA SER A 49 6.95 10.46 7.23
C SER A 49 6.61 8.98 7.08
N VAL A 50 7.01 8.17 8.06
CA VAL A 50 6.61 6.76 8.21
C VAL A 50 5.86 6.62 9.53
N ALA A 51 4.56 6.36 9.47
CA ALA A 51 3.70 6.19 10.64
C ALA A 51 3.90 7.30 11.71
N GLU A 52 3.79 8.55 11.25
CA GLU A 52 3.95 9.79 12.04
C GLU A 52 5.36 10.00 12.62
N ILE A 53 6.38 9.31 12.11
CA ILE A 53 7.79 9.64 12.34
C ILE A 53 8.29 10.39 11.11
N ASP A 54 8.60 11.68 11.30
CA ASP A 54 9.18 12.50 10.24
C ASP A 54 10.58 12.00 9.89
N ILE A 55 10.89 11.96 8.60
CA ILE A 55 12.17 11.51 8.08
C ILE A 55 12.74 12.52 7.09
N GLU A 56 14.07 12.59 7.04
CA GLU A 56 14.81 13.36 6.04
C GLU A 56 15.72 12.41 5.27
N ILE A 57 15.64 12.44 3.95
CA ILE A 57 16.49 11.65 3.05
C ILE A 57 17.31 12.62 2.21
N VAL A 58 18.64 12.51 2.30
CA VAL A 58 19.57 13.38 1.61
C VAL A 58 20.32 12.58 0.56
N ARG A 59 20.39 13.09 -0.68
CA ARG A 59 21.30 12.54 -1.68
C ARG A 59 22.73 12.98 -1.37
N SER A 60 23.53 12.04 -0.86
CA SER A 60 24.93 12.24 -0.50
C SER A 60 25.83 11.52 -1.50
N SER A 61 26.25 12.23 -2.54
CA SER A 61 26.94 11.65 -3.71
C SER A 61 26.03 10.66 -4.44
N ALA A 62 26.54 9.47 -4.79
CA ALA A 62 25.75 8.39 -5.38
C ALA A 62 24.84 7.66 -4.37
N ASN A 63 25.03 7.89 -3.06
CA ASN A 63 24.31 7.18 -2.00
C ASN A 63 23.20 8.05 -1.41
N LEU A 64 22.24 7.40 -0.74
CA LEU A 64 21.23 8.05 0.08
C LEU A 64 21.63 7.95 1.56
N VAL A 65 21.28 8.97 2.33
CA VAL A 65 21.39 8.97 3.80
C VAL A 65 20.06 9.39 4.37
N ALA A 66 19.49 8.61 5.28
CA ALA A 66 18.22 8.89 5.91
C ALA A 66 18.34 9.09 7.41
N THR A 67 17.54 9.99 7.95
CA THR A 67 17.48 10.31 9.37
C THR A 67 16.02 10.39 9.82
N ALA A 68 15.67 9.68 10.89
CA ALA A 68 14.41 9.87 11.60
C ALA A 68 14.50 11.05 12.58
N LEU A 69 13.48 11.89 12.57
CA LEU A 69 13.32 13.05 13.45
C LEU A 69 12.36 12.66 14.58
N LEU A 70 12.91 12.32 15.72
CA LEU A 70 12.15 11.85 16.87
C LEU A 70 11.76 13.00 17.81
N SER A 71 10.88 12.69 18.75
CA SER A 71 10.45 13.65 19.77
C SER A 71 11.64 14.27 20.52
N ARG A 72 11.50 15.54 20.93
CA ARG A 72 12.54 16.31 21.65
C ARG A 72 13.79 16.64 20.82
N GLY A 73 13.69 16.54 19.48
CA GLY A 73 14.77 16.92 18.56
C GLY A 73 15.87 15.87 18.44
N THR A 74 15.65 14.65 18.97
CA THR A 74 16.55 13.52 18.76
C THR A 74 16.53 13.14 17.29
N ARG A 75 17.71 12.86 16.73
CA ARG A 75 17.89 12.46 15.34
C ARG A 75 18.60 11.12 15.32
N GLU A 76 18.02 10.15 14.63
CA GLU A 76 18.57 8.79 14.54
C GLU A 76 18.80 8.43 13.08
N ALA A 77 19.97 7.84 12.78
CA ALA A 77 20.22 7.30 11.46
C ALA A 77 19.35 6.06 11.24
N ILE A 78 18.74 5.96 10.07
CA ILE A 78 17.89 4.84 9.66
C ILE A 78 18.40 4.27 8.33
N LEU A 79 17.90 3.11 7.92
CA LEU A 79 18.28 2.53 6.64
C LEU A 79 17.53 3.21 5.49
N VAL A 80 18.21 3.34 4.36
CA VAL A 80 17.65 3.83 3.11
C VAL A 80 18.34 3.15 1.94
N ASP A 81 17.57 2.80 0.92
CA ASP A 81 18.07 2.22 -0.32
C ASP A 81 17.06 2.50 -1.44
N SER A 82 17.45 2.30 -2.69
CA SER A 82 16.54 2.43 -3.82
C SER A 82 16.45 1.16 -4.65
N PHE A 83 15.23 0.89 -5.11
CA PHE A 83 14.93 -0.22 -6.00
C PHE A 83 14.16 0.31 -7.21
N ARG A 84 14.76 0.20 -8.41
CA ARG A 84 14.15 0.65 -9.68
C ARG A 84 13.61 2.09 -9.65
N GLY A 85 14.36 2.99 -9.00
CA GLY A 85 14.02 4.40 -8.88
C GLY A 85 13.07 4.75 -7.73
N MET A 86 12.57 3.75 -6.99
CA MET A 86 11.75 3.94 -5.79
C MET A 86 12.65 3.91 -4.55
N ILE A 87 12.52 4.92 -3.69
CA ILE A 87 13.25 5.04 -2.43
C ILE A 87 12.45 4.38 -1.31
N PHE A 88 13.10 3.47 -0.58
CA PHE A 88 12.56 2.83 0.60
C PHE A 88 13.41 3.18 1.82
N VAL A 89 12.79 3.18 3.01
CA VAL A 89 13.47 3.33 4.29
C VAL A 89 13.03 2.26 5.27
N ALA A 90 13.91 1.89 6.20
CA ALA A 90 13.55 1.06 7.36
C ALA A 90 14.01 1.74 8.64
N LEU A 91 13.10 1.88 9.60
CA LEU A 91 13.35 2.56 10.87
C LEU A 91 14.27 1.74 11.78
N ASP A 92 14.07 0.42 11.88
CA ASP A 92 15.03 -0.46 12.57
C ASP A 92 16.27 -0.74 11.71
N THR A 93 17.41 -0.28 12.21
CA THR A 93 18.75 -0.50 11.60
C THR A 93 19.25 -1.93 11.68
N LYS A 94 18.55 -2.83 12.38
CA LYS A 94 18.83 -4.27 12.41
C LYS A 94 18.21 -5.04 11.25
N ASN A 95 17.39 -4.39 10.42
CA ASN A 95 16.83 -5.01 9.22
C ASN A 95 17.93 -5.50 8.26
N CYS A 96 17.59 -6.50 7.45
CA CYS A 96 18.41 -6.90 6.32
C CYS A 96 18.43 -5.80 5.24
N SER A 97 19.28 -5.98 4.23
CA SER A 97 19.33 -5.07 3.08
C SER A 97 17.97 -5.00 2.37
N LEU A 98 17.68 -3.91 1.65
CA LEU A 98 16.41 -3.76 0.94
C LEU A 98 16.19 -4.93 -0.03
N ILE A 99 17.20 -5.34 -0.79
CA ILE A 99 17.05 -6.41 -1.78
C ILE A 99 16.75 -7.77 -1.12
N ASP A 100 17.38 -8.06 0.01
CA ASP A 100 17.09 -9.28 0.78
C ASP A 100 15.69 -9.21 1.40
N TRP A 101 15.26 -8.02 1.82
CA TRP A 101 13.92 -7.82 2.37
C TRP A 101 12.84 -7.91 1.29
N LEU A 102 13.07 -7.43 0.08
CA LEU A 102 12.13 -7.53 -1.05
C LEU A 102 12.01 -8.98 -1.57
N ASP A 103 13.04 -9.80 -1.36
CA ASP A 103 13.08 -11.22 -1.70
C ASP A 103 12.61 -11.52 -3.13
N GLN A 104 11.42 -12.12 -3.30
CA GLN A 104 10.87 -12.51 -4.61
C GLN A 104 10.14 -11.38 -5.35
N PHE A 105 9.77 -10.30 -4.65
CA PHE A 105 9.01 -9.19 -5.25
C PHE A 105 9.69 -8.57 -6.50
N PRO A 106 11.03 -8.37 -6.55
CA PRO A 106 11.70 -7.88 -7.75
C PRO A 106 11.48 -8.77 -8.98
N THR A 107 11.35 -10.08 -8.79
CA THR A 107 11.06 -11.03 -9.88
C THR A 107 9.63 -10.89 -10.36
N ALA A 108 8.67 -10.64 -9.46
CA ALA A 108 7.29 -10.38 -9.84
C ALA A 108 7.15 -9.14 -10.73
N LEU A 109 8.07 -8.17 -10.62
CA LEU A 109 8.07 -6.94 -11.41
C LEU A 109 8.98 -6.97 -12.64
N ILE A 110 9.68 -8.07 -12.93
CA ILE A 110 10.82 -8.10 -13.85
C ILE A 110 10.48 -7.64 -15.28
N ASP A 111 9.29 -7.97 -15.77
CA ASP A 111 8.86 -7.67 -17.15
C ASP A 111 8.28 -6.26 -17.32
N LEU A 112 8.11 -5.53 -16.22
CA LEU A 112 7.56 -4.17 -16.27
C LEU A 112 8.67 -3.18 -16.65
N PRO A 113 8.45 -2.27 -17.61
CA PRO A 113 9.49 -1.34 -18.06
C PRO A 113 9.57 -0.08 -17.18
N LEU A 114 9.66 -0.23 -15.85
CA LEU A 114 9.54 0.89 -14.89
C LEU A 114 10.57 2.00 -15.15
N GLU A 115 11.78 1.68 -15.59
CA GLU A 115 12.85 2.65 -15.87
C GLU A 115 12.54 3.55 -17.08
N LYS A 116 11.56 3.20 -17.92
CA LYS A 116 11.13 4.03 -19.06
C LYS A 116 10.03 5.02 -18.68
N LEU A 117 9.40 4.85 -17.52
CA LEU A 117 8.26 5.64 -17.13
C LEU A 117 8.71 6.99 -16.58
N VAL A 118 7.94 8.02 -16.91
CA VAL A 118 8.17 9.39 -16.47
C VAL A 118 6.99 9.83 -15.61
N PHE A 119 7.30 10.50 -14.49
CA PHE A 119 6.30 11.08 -13.62
C PHE A 119 5.36 12.01 -14.39
N HIS A 120 4.06 11.84 -14.19
CA HIS A 120 3.01 12.63 -14.81
C HIS A 120 2.31 13.53 -13.78
N SER A 121 1.73 12.91 -12.75
CA SER A 121 0.93 13.63 -11.75
C SER A 121 0.94 12.91 -10.41
N ARG A 122 0.66 13.68 -9.36
CA ARG A 122 0.42 13.20 -8.00
C ARG A 122 -0.87 13.83 -7.48
N THR A 123 -1.78 13.01 -6.97
CA THR A 123 -2.94 13.46 -6.19
C THR A 123 -2.78 12.98 -4.76
N ILE A 124 -3.12 13.82 -3.79
CA ILE A 124 -3.10 13.46 -2.36
C ILE A 124 -4.52 13.62 -1.82
N ARG A 125 -5.05 12.56 -1.22
CA ARG A 125 -6.39 12.52 -0.62
C ARG A 125 -6.27 12.24 0.86
N ARG A 126 -7.03 12.98 1.65
CA ARG A 126 -7.20 12.73 3.08
C ARG A 126 -8.40 11.81 3.25
N VAL A 127 -8.17 10.57 3.67
CA VAL A 127 -9.22 9.54 3.77
C VAL A 127 -9.46 9.21 5.23
N LYS A 128 -10.72 9.29 5.67
CA LYS A 128 -11.13 9.04 7.07
C LYS A 128 -11.34 7.54 7.34
N CYS A 129 -10.28 6.75 7.20
CA CYS A 129 -10.28 5.33 7.55
C CYS A 129 -8.95 4.88 8.16
N ASN A 130 -8.97 3.80 8.93
CA ASN A 130 -7.75 3.11 9.34
C ASN A 130 -7.01 2.59 8.08
N TRP A 131 -5.67 2.57 8.11
CA TRP A 131 -4.87 2.07 6.99
C TRP A 131 -5.22 0.62 6.61
N LYS A 132 -5.59 -0.21 7.59
CA LYS A 132 -6.05 -1.58 7.34
C LYS A 132 -7.41 -1.63 6.67
N THR A 133 -8.30 -0.68 6.92
CA THR A 133 -9.59 -0.61 6.21
C THR A 133 -9.37 -0.32 4.73
N TYR A 134 -8.37 0.50 4.38
CA TYR A 134 -7.99 0.70 2.99
C TYR A 134 -7.28 -0.54 2.40
N ALA A 135 -6.43 -1.21 3.18
CA ALA A 135 -5.83 -2.48 2.78
C ALA A 135 -6.91 -3.55 2.50
N ASP A 136 -7.93 -3.66 3.35
CA ASP A 136 -9.05 -4.58 3.17
C ASP A 136 -9.77 -4.35 1.83
N ASN A 137 -9.92 -3.09 1.42
CA ASN A 137 -10.50 -2.72 0.12
C ASN A 137 -9.58 -3.13 -1.05
N PHE A 138 -8.29 -2.85 -0.95
CA PHE A 138 -7.35 -3.06 -2.06
C PHE A 138 -6.97 -4.53 -2.29
N LEU A 139 -6.93 -5.35 -1.23
CA LEU A 139 -6.39 -6.72 -1.26
C LEU A 139 -7.37 -7.77 -1.78
N GLU A 140 -8.42 -7.37 -2.49
CA GLU A 140 -9.45 -8.26 -3.01
C GLU A 140 -10.10 -7.71 -4.30
N GLY A 141 -10.68 -8.62 -5.09
CA GLY A 141 -11.38 -8.29 -6.34
C GLY A 141 -12.90 -8.49 -6.29
N TYR A 142 -13.44 -8.80 -5.11
CA TYR A 142 -14.85 -9.06 -4.85
C TYR A 142 -15.73 -7.81 -5.01
N HIS A 143 -15.28 -6.66 -4.52
CA HIS A 143 -16.07 -5.43 -4.60
C HIS A 143 -16.13 -4.87 -6.02
N VAL A 144 -15.09 -5.10 -6.83
CA VAL A 144 -14.90 -4.51 -8.16
C VAL A 144 -16.16 -4.56 -9.05
N PRO A 145 -16.79 -5.73 -9.29
CA PRO A 145 -17.98 -5.81 -10.15
C PRO A 145 -19.23 -5.13 -9.56
N LEU A 146 -19.26 -4.85 -8.26
CA LEU A 146 -20.41 -4.27 -7.55
C LEU A 146 -20.29 -2.75 -7.40
N VAL A 147 -19.06 -2.27 -7.28
CA VAL A 147 -18.74 -0.90 -6.86
C VAL A 147 -18.30 -0.02 -8.01
N HIS A 148 -17.57 -0.57 -8.99
CA HIS A 148 -16.95 0.20 -10.07
C HIS A 148 -17.63 -0.12 -11.40
N PRO A 149 -18.69 0.62 -11.82
CA PRO A 149 -19.44 0.28 -13.02
C PRO A 149 -18.59 0.27 -14.29
N GLU A 150 -17.58 1.15 -14.37
CA GLU A 150 -16.67 1.22 -15.51
C GLU A 150 -15.69 0.04 -15.53
N MET A 151 -15.06 -0.29 -14.39
CA MET A 151 -14.18 -1.47 -14.30
C MET A 151 -14.94 -2.78 -14.51
N ALA A 152 -16.16 -2.91 -13.96
CA ALA A 152 -17.00 -4.10 -14.11
C ALA A 152 -17.37 -4.40 -15.58
N ARG A 153 -17.46 -3.35 -16.41
CA ARG A 153 -17.66 -3.48 -17.86
C ARG A 153 -16.40 -3.97 -18.56
N ASP A 154 -15.26 -3.46 -18.13
CA ASP A 154 -13.99 -3.51 -18.84
C ASP A 154 -13.05 -4.64 -18.35
N ALA A 155 -13.39 -5.30 -17.23
CA ALA A 155 -12.64 -6.39 -16.61
C ALA A 155 -13.42 -7.70 -16.57
N ASP A 156 -12.75 -8.84 -16.75
CA ASP A 156 -13.35 -10.16 -16.59
C ASP A 156 -13.09 -10.74 -15.20
N ALA A 157 -13.88 -10.28 -14.23
CA ALA A 157 -13.86 -10.77 -12.85
C ALA A 157 -14.03 -12.30 -12.75
N SER A 158 -14.64 -12.96 -13.74
CA SER A 158 -14.84 -14.43 -13.72
C SER A 158 -13.52 -15.20 -13.76
N ASN A 159 -12.48 -14.60 -14.37
CA ASN A 159 -11.14 -15.15 -14.51
C ASN A 159 -10.13 -14.40 -13.61
N TYR A 160 -10.61 -13.79 -12.54
CA TYR A 160 -9.78 -13.23 -11.49
C TYR A 160 -8.89 -14.31 -10.86
N SER A 161 -7.61 -13.99 -10.72
CA SER A 161 -6.61 -14.84 -10.09
C SER A 161 -5.60 -14.00 -9.31
N VAL A 162 -4.92 -14.63 -8.36
CA VAL A 162 -3.94 -13.97 -7.50
C VAL A 162 -2.65 -14.79 -7.51
N ILE A 163 -1.53 -14.09 -7.57
CA ILE A 163 -0.19 -14.61 -7.29
C ILE A 163 0.18 -14.11 -5.89
N LEU A 164 0.44 -15.02 -4.97
CA LEU A 164 0.90 -14.71 -3.62
C LEU A 164 2.40 -14.97 -3.51
N GLY A 165 3.13 -14.05 -2.89
CA GLY A 165 4.52 -14.28 -2.52
C GLY A 165 4.67 -15.34 -1.44
N ASP A 166 5.72 -16.15 -1.52
CA ASP A 166 6.00 -17.21 -0.53
C ASP A 166 6.13 -16.68 0.91
N ASP A 167 6.60 -15.44 1.04
CA ASP A 167 6.79 -14.75 2.31
C ASP A 167 5.55 -13.99 2.80
N ARG A 168 4.42 -14.09 2.08
CA ARG A 168 3.13 -13.44 2.34
C ARG A 168 3.12 -11.91 2.26
N ARG A 169 4.27 -11.26 2.00
CA ARG A 169 4.41 -9.79 2.06
C ARG A 169 4.04 -9.09 0.76
N TRP A 170 3.75 -9.83 -0.29
CA TRP A 170 3.28 -9.23 -1.53
C TRP A 170 2.29 -10.14 -2.25
N ASN A 171 1.48 -9.52 -3.08
CA ASN A 171 0.54 -10.21 -3.97
C ASN A 171 0.36 -9.42 -5.26
N VAL A 172 -0.02 -10.13 -6.31
CA VAL A 172 -0.39 -9.56 -7.61
C VAL A 172 -1.71 -10.15 -8.03
N HIS A 173 -2.67 -9.28 -8.26
CA HIS A 173 -4.01 -9.58 -8.69
C HIS A 173 -4.08 -9.42 -10.21
N VAL A 174 -4.59 -10.44 -10.89
CA VAL A 174 -4.79 -10.43 -12.34
C VAL A 174 -6.26 -10.57 -12.62
N MET A 175 -6.82 -9.55 -13.26
CA MET A 175 -8.21 -9.54 -13.72
C MET A 175 -8.22 -9.21 -15.21
N PRO A 176 -8.29 -10.22 -16.10
CA PRO A 176 -8.08 -10.04 -17.53
C PRO A 176 -8.98 -8.96 -18.14
N PRO A 177 -8.49 -8.14 -19.09
CA PRO A 177 -9.31 -7.15 -19.76
C PRO A 177 -10.39 -7.79 -20.64
N ARG A 178 -11.51 -7.09 -20.82
CA ARG A 178 -12.51 -7.38 -21.85
C ARG A 178 -12.28 -6.49 -23.07
N GLY A 179 -12.21 -7.09 -24.26
CA GLY A 179 -12.03 -6.35 -25.52
C GLY A 179 -10.72 -5.56 -25.52
N ASP A 180 -10.78 -4.29 -25.93
CA ASP A 180 -9.63 -3.37 -25.96
C ASP A 180 -9.38 -2.67 -24.60
N SER A 181 -9.96 -3.20 -23.52
CA SER A 181 -9.74 -2.70 -22.17
C SER A 181 -8.28 -2.81 -21.77
N VAL A 182 -7.95 -1.92 -20.85
CA VAL A 182 -6.63 -1.58 -20.39
C VAL A 182 -6.35 -2.08 -18.98
N PHE A 183 -7.39 -2.59 -18.32
CA PHE A 183 -7.36 -3.13 -16.97
C PHE A 183 -6.80 -4.55 -16.98
N GLY A 184 -5.94 -4.91 -16.03
CA GLY A 184 -5.34 -6.24 -16.09
C GLY A 184 -4.60 -6.69 -14.84
N MET A 185 -3.90 -5.78 -14.16
CA MET A 185 -3.03 -6.16 -13.06
C MET A 185 -2.88 -5.04 -12.03
N PHE A 186 -3.05 -5.40 -10.76
CA PHE A 186 -2.71 -4.57 -9.62
C PHE A 186 -1.98 -5.41 -8.58
N GLY A 187 -1.26 -4.80 -7.67
CA GLY A 187 -0.49 -5.53 -6.68
C GLY A 187 -0.15 -4.69 -5.48
N TRP A 188 0.26 -5.39 -4.43
CA TRP A 188 0.59 -4.78 -3.15
C TRP A 188 1.84 -5.42 -2.58
N LEU A 189 2.65 -4.58 -1.93
CA LEU A 189 3.79 -4.94 -1.10
C LEU A 189 3.54 -4.33 0.28
N TYR A 190 3.58 -5.19 1.28
CA TYR A 190 3.43 -4.83 2.68
C TYR A 190 4.44 -3.74 3.08
N PRO A 191 4.07 -2.78 3.96
CA PRO A 191 2.73 -2.61 4.52
C PRO A 191 1.80 -1.73 3.67
N THR A 192 2.34 -0.78 2.90
CA THR A 192 1.56 0.35 2.36
C THR A 192 1.98 0.77 0.95
N PHE A 193 2.60 -0.13 0.18
CA PHE A 193 2.90 0.10 -1.23
C PHE A 193 1.92 -0.68 -2.09
N ALA A 194 1.11 0.02 -2.87
CA ALA A 194 0.21 -0.58 -3.84
C ALA A 194 0.49 -0.01 -5.23
N PHE A 195 0.12 -0.76 -6.26
CA PHE A 195 0.27 -0.30 -7.64
C PHE A 195 -0.77 -0.89 -8.57
N ASN A 196 -1.05 -0.15 -9.63
CA ASN A 196 -1.88 -0.55 -10.75
C ASN A 196 -1.05 -0.45 -12.04
N VAL A 197 -1.08 -1.50 -12.85
CA VAL A 197 -0.47 -1.46 -14.18
C VAL A 197 -1.52 -1.05 -15.19
N VAL A 198 -1.21 0.02 -15.91
CA VAL A 198 -2.06 0.59 -16.94
C VAL A 198 -1.29 0.61 -18.26
N PRO A 199 -1.94 0.69 -19.43
CA PRO A 199 -1.24 0.66 -20.70
C PRO A 199 -0.30 1.85 -20.84
N GLY A 200 0.95 1.53 -21.14
CA GLY A 200 2.00 2.53 -21.23
C GLY A 200 2.27 3.25 -19.92
N GLY A 201 1.85 2.71 -18.76
CA GLY A 201 2.02 3.39 -17.49
C GLY A 201 1.86 2.54 -16.24
N TRP A 202 1.95 3.22 -15.12
CA TRP A 202 2.02 2.66 -13.78
C TRP A 202 1.47 3.69 -12.82
N ALA A 203 0.51 3.30 -11.98
CA ALA A 203 0.03 4.13 -10.88
C ALA A 203 0.48 3.52 -9.56
N VAL A 204 1.14 4.29 -8.70
CA VAL A 204 1.51 3.89 -7.34
C VAL A 204 0.56 4.51 -6.34
N GLU A 205 0.16 3.72 -5.36
CA GLU A 205 -0.50 4.19 -4.16
C GLU A 205 0.44 4.08 -2.97
N ARG A 206 0.62 5.20 -2.24
CA ARG A 206 1.27 5.20 -0.92
C ARG A 206 0.25 5.58 0.13
N TRP A 207 0.11 4.73 1.14
CA TRP A 207 -0.83 4.93 2.23
C TRP A 207 -0.06 5.39 3.47
N LEU A 208 -0.13 6.67 3.82
CA LEU A 208 0.60 7.24 4.95
C LEU A 208 -0.36 7.38 6.14
N PRO A 209 -0.31 6.52 7.16
CA PRO A 209 -1.24 6.60 8.28
C PRO A 209 -1.03 7.86 9.12
N ARG A 210 -2.15 8.45 9.55
CA ARG A 210 -2.26 9.65 10.40
C ARG A 210 -3.09 9.32 11.64
N GLY A 211 -2.49 8.58 12.57
CA GLY A 211 -3.25 8.00 13.67
C GLY A 211 -4.03 6.76 13.24
N HIS A 212 -4.99 6.36 14.08
CA HIS A 212 -5.69 5.08 13.95
C HIS A 212 -6.91 5.12 13.00
N ASN A 213 -7.32 6.27 12.48
CA ASN A 213 -8.57 6.42 11.73
C ASN A 213 -8.45 7.31 10.49
N GLU A 214 -7.22 7.55 10.03
CA GLU A 214 -6.99 8.42 8.89
C GLU A 214 -5.71 8.04 8.14
N ILE A 215 -5.74 8.22 6.82
CA ILE A 215 -4.56 8.10 5.95
C ILE A 215 -4.44 9.33 5.03
N ASP A 216 -3.19 9.72 4.73
CA ASP A 216 -2.88 10.46 3.52
C ASP A 216 -2.61 9.45 2.39
N LEU A 217 -3.50 9.42 1.41
CA LEU A 217 -3.46 8.53 0.27
C LEU A 217 -2.88 9.27 -0.93
N TYR A 218 -1.67 8.87 -1.33
CA TYR A 218 -1.00 9.40 -2.50
C TYR A 218 -1.31 8.50 -3.68
N PHE A 219 -1.72 9.09 -4.80
CA PHE A 219 -1.81 8.44 -6.11
C PHE A 219 -0.82 9.10 -7.05
N GLU A 220 0.12 8.32 -7.57
CA GLU A 220 1.26 8.81 -8.35
C GLU A 220 1.29 8.10 -9.70
N TYR A 221 1.17 8.86 -10.78
CA TYR A 221 1.05 8.33 -12.12
C TYR A 221 2.34 8.51 -12.90
N PHE A 222 2.75 7.45 -13.59
CA PHE A 222 3.93 7.41 -14.44
C PHE A 222 3.55 6.81 -15.79
N PHE A 223 4.03 7.41 -16.88
CA PHE A 223 3.75 6.93 -18.24
C PHE A 223 5.01 6.92 -19.09
N GLU A 224 5.06 6.00 -20.06
CA GLU A 224 6.06 6.05 -21.12
C GLU A 224 5.90 7.34 -21.94
N PRO A 225 6.99 7.94 -22.42
CA PRO A 225 6.93 9.07 -23.34
C PRO A 225 6.08 8.76 -24.58
N GLY A 226 4.99 9.53 -24.77
CA GLY A 226 4.09 9.37 -25.91
C GLY A 226 3.00 8.30 -25.74
N ALA A 227 2.77 7.80 -24.52
CA ALA A 227 1.67 6.87 -24.23
C ALA A 227 0.32 7.43 -24.72
N PRO A 228 -0.44 6.67 -25.53
CA PRO A 228 -1.74 7.13 -26.04
C PRO A 228 -2.79 7.13 -24.93
N ASN A 229 -3.79 8.02 -25.04
CA ASN A 229 -4.95 8.08 -24.14
C ASN A 229 -4.64 8.29 -22.65
N LEU A 230 -3.44 8.75 -22.29
CA LEU A 230 -3.00 8.89 -20.89
C LEU A 230 -4.00 9.69 -20.03
N GLU A 231 -4.56 10.77 -20.56
CA GLU A 231 -5.53 11.61 -19.82
C GLU A 231 -6.82 10.87 -19.49
N ARG A 232 -7.29 10.00 -20.40
CA ARG A 232 -8.47 9.18 -20.18
C ARG A 232 -8.19 8.10 -19.13
N ILE A 233 -7.02 7.45 -19.23
CA ILE A 233 -6.57 6.44 -18.27
C ILE A 233 -6.46 7.06 -16.88
N HIS A 234 -5.79 8.21 -16.77
CA HIS A 234 -5.65 8.98 -15.54
C HIS A 234 -7.02 9.35 -14.95
N ALA A 235 -7.93 9.95 -15.73
CA ALA A 235 -9.25 10.34 -15.25
C ALA A 235 -10.10 9.15 -14.76
N MET A 236 -10.01 7.99 -15.43
CA MET A 236 -10.69 6.77 -15.01
C MET A 236 -10.15 6.25 -13.68
N ASN A 237 -8.83 6.19 -13.51
CA ASN A 237 -8.20 5.75 -12.24
C ASN A 237 -8.54 6.70 -11.10
N GLU A 238 -8.54 8.02 -11.34
CA GLU A 238 -8.94 8.99 -10.32
C GLU A 238 -10.42 8.85 -9.92
N THR A 239 -11.30 8.49 -10.85
CA THR A 239 -12.73 8.21 -10.55
C THR A 239 -12.88 6.99 -9.66
N VAL A 240 -12.15 5.91 -9.96
CA VAL A 240 -12.15 4.67 -9.17
C VAL A 240 -11.59 4.94 -7.77
N ALA A 241 -10.47 5.64 -7.68
CA ALA A 241 -9.89 6.04 -6.39
C ALA A 241 -10.88 6.83 -5.52
N GLU A 242 -11.71 7.69 -6.12
CA GLU A 242 -12.78 8.39 -5.40
C GLU A 242 -13.92 7.45 -4.94
N GLU A 243 -14.23 6.40 -5.70
CA GLU A 243 -15.19 5.37 -5.31
C GLU A 243 -14.68 4.57 -4.10
N ASP A 244 -13.42 4.13 -4.14
CA ASP A 244 -12.75 3.42 -3.05
C ASP A 244 -12.71 4.25 -1.76
N VAL A 245 -12.35 5.53 -1.86
CA VAL A 245 -12.37 6.46 -0.72
C VAL A 245 -13.75 6.52 -0.07
N ARG A 246 -14.82 6.65 -0.86
CA ARG A 246 -16.19 6.72 -0.33
C ARG A 246 -16.58 5.45 0.43
N ILE A 247 -16.15 4.28 -0.06
CA ILE A 247 -16.46 3.00 0.57
C ILE A 247 -15.63 2.79 1.83
N CYS A 248 -14.32 3.05 1.77
CA CYS A 248 -13.45 2.92 2.93
C CYS A 248 -13.94 3.79 4.10
N GLU A 249 -14.34 5.03 3.85
CA GLU A 249 -14.91 5.89 4.90
C GLU A 249 -16.28 5.41 5.40
N ALA A 250 -17.10 4.81 4.54
CA ALA A 250 -18.37 4.22 4.95
C ALA A 250 -18.17 2.97 5.82
N VAL A 251 -17.23 2.10 5.45
CA VAL A 251 -16.82 0.93 6.22
C VAL A 251 -16.26 1.37 7.57
N GLN A 252 -15.35 2.35 7.62
CA GLN A 252 -14.82 2.87 8.87
C GLN A 252 -15.93 3.37 9.82
N ARG A 253 -16.87 4.18 9.32
CA ARG A 253 -18.02 4.64 10.13
C ARG A 253 -18.86 3.49 10.67
N ASN A 254 -18.99 2.39 9.92
CA ASN A 254 -19.72 1.21 10.38
C ASN A 254 -18.94 0.43 11.44
N LEU A 255 -17.62 0.28 11.30
CA LEU A 255 -16.75 -0.31 12.32
C LEU A 255 -16.84 0.47 13.64
N GLU A 256 -16.84 1.79 13.56
CA GLU A 256 -16.96 2.69 14.72
C GLU A 256 -18.34 2.71 15.37
N SER A 257 -19.38 2.19 14.69
CA SER A 257 -20.75 2.18 15.22
C SER A 257 -20.95 1.21 16.39
N GLY A 258 -20.06 0.23 16.55
CA GLY A 258 -20.14 -0.81 17.59
C GLY A 258 -21.22 -1.87 17.34
N VAL A 259 -21.80 -1.95 16.13
CA VAL A 259 -22.83 -2.95 15.78
C VAL A 259 -22.23 -4.20 15.11
N TYR A 260 -21.07 -4.06 14.48
CA TYR A 260 -20.36 -5.12 13.77
C TYR A 260 -19.08 -5.48 14.53
N SER A 261 -18.75 -6.78 14.58
CA SER A 261 -17.51 -7.28 15.17
C SER A 261 -16.58 -7.85 14.11
N GLU A 262 -17.01 -8.89 13.40
CA GLU A 262 -16.21 -9.59 12.39
C GLU A 262 -17.11 -10.12 11.26
N GLY A 263 -16.50 -10.40 10.11
CA GLY A 263 -17.17 -10.85 8.89
C GLY A 263 -16.46 -12.06 8.31
N LEU A 264 -17.17 -12.85 7.50
CA LEU A 264 -16.60 -14.01 6.83
C LEU A 264 -15.93 -13.59 5.53
N LEU A 265 -14.74 -14.12 5.28
CA LEU A 265 -14.00 -13.90 4.03
C LEU A 265 -14.37 -14.94 2.99
N SER A 266 -14.58 -14.49 1.75
CA SER A 266 -14.81 -15.31 0.57
C SER A 266 -13.54 -16.07 0.18
N PRO A 267 -13.54 -17.42 0.23
CA PRO A 267 -12.39 -18.21 -0.21
C PRO A 267 -12.05 -18.04 -1.70
N LYS A 268 -12.99 -17.50 -2.50
CA LYS A 268 -12.78 -17.27 -3.93
C LYS A 268 -12.11 -15.93 -4.22
N TRP A 269 -12.43 -14.90 -3.44
CA TRP A 269 -12.13 -13.51 -3.82
C TRP A 269 -11.15 -12.83 -2.86
N GLU A 270 -11.12 -13.27 -1.60
CA GLU A 270 -10.50 -12.57 -0.48
C GLU A 270 -9.38 -13.41 0.17
N GLU A 271 -8.77 -14.33 -0.59
CA GLU A 271 -7.62 -15.12 -0.11
C GLU A 271 -6.42 -14.24 0.31
N PRO A 272 -6.00 -13.20 -0.44
CA PRO A 272 -4.90 -12.34 -0.02
C PRO A 272 -5.25 -11.53 1.24
N LEU A 273 -6.52 -11.15 1.38
CA LEU A 273 -7.04 -10.48 2.57
C LEU A 273 -6.99 -11.39 3.80
N LEU A 274 -7.33 -12.67 3.66
CA LEU A 274 -7.16 -13.67 4.72
C LEU A 274 -5.70 -13.76 5.16
N VAL A 275 -4.77 -13.90 4.21
CA VAL A 275 -3.33 -13.97 4.47
C VAL A 275 -2.86 -12.73 5.24
N PHE A 276 -3.30 -11.54 4.83
CA PHE A 276 -3.01 -10.28 5.51
C PHE A 276 -3.54 -10.25 6.94
N HIS A 277 -4.79 -10.66 7.17
CA HIS A 277 -5.37 -10.69 8.52
C HIS A 277 -4.67 -11.69 9.44
N GLU A 278 -4.24 -12.84 8.91
CA GLU A 278 -3.41 -13.79 9.67
C GLU A 278 -2.07 -13.15 10.06
N MET A 279 -1.40 -12.43 9.15
CA MET A 279 -0.17 -11.71 9.49
C MET A 279 -0.40 -10.67 10.58
N MET A 280 -1.49 -9.90 10.51
CA MET A 280 -1.81 -8.90 11.52
C MET A 280 -2.08 -9.53 12.89
N ARG A 281 -2.77 -10.68 12.94
CA ARG A 281 -2.99 -11.42 14.20
C ARG A 281 -1.67 -11.91 14.80
N GLU A 282 -0.80 -12.51 13.98
CA GLU A 282 0.53 -12.96 14.40
C GLU A 282 1.36 -11.80 14.98
N LEU A 283 1.32 -10.62 14.35
CA LEU A 283 2.01 -9.43 14.86
C LEU A 283 1.44 -8.92 16.18
N GLY A 284 0.11 -8.96 16.36
CA GLY A 284 -0.52 -8.59 17.63
C GLY A 284 -0.21 -9.58 18.76
N GLU A 285 -0.03 -10.86 18.46
CA GLU A 285 0.46 -11.86 19.42
C GLU A 285 1.90 -11.56 19.85
N VAL A 286 2.77 -11.21 18.90
CA VAL A 286 4.18 -10.84 19.16
C VAL A 286 4.28 -9.57 20.01
N SER A 287 3.45 -8.56 19.73
CA SER A 287 3.46 -7.30 20.49
C SER A 287 2.84 -7.43 21.89
N GLY A 288 2.11 -8.52 22.15
CA GLY A 288 1.28 -8.68 23.35
C GLY A 288 0.03 -7.78 23.35
N TYR A 289 -0.30 -7.16 22.22
CA TYR A 289 -1.49 -6.33 22.03
C TYR A 289 -2.36 -6.88 20.90
N ALA A 290 -3.15 -7.91 21.23
CA ALA A 290 -4.21 -8.41 20.38
C ALA A 290 -5.56 -8.08 21.04
N PRO A 291 -6.37 -7.17 20.47
CA PRO A 291 -7.73 -6.93 20.95
C PRO A 291 -8.52 -8.24 21.01
N THR A 292 -9.07 -8.55 22.18
CA THR A 292 -10.10 -9.58 22.30
C THR A 292 -11.42 -8.91 22.01
N SER A 293 -12.21 -9.47 21.08
CA SER A 293 -13.53 -8.93 20.75
C SER A 293 -14.34 -8.73 22.03
N LYS A 294 -14.87 -7.52 22.21
CA LYS A 294 -15.80 -7.22 23.31
C LYS A 294 -17.17 -7.84 23.09
#